data_AF-A0A7R9DVS2-F1
#
_entry.id   AF-A0A7R9DVS2-F1
#
_cell.length_a   1.000
_cell.length_b   1.000
_cell.length_c   1.000
_cell.angle_alpha   90.00
_cell.angle_beta   90.00
_cell.angle_gamma   90.00
#
_symmetry.space_group_name_H-M   'P 1'
#
loop_
_entity.id
_entity.type
_entity.pdbx_description
1 polymer ?
#
loop_
_entity_poly.entity_id
_entity_poly.type
_entity_poly.pdbx_seq_one_letter_code
_entity_poly.pdbx_strand_id
1 'polypeptide(L)'
;MRRKSCDWLRARHVTTFLEEKKSLALRSGSTVRNRGGQIHVIKNIFIHERYDPLTFNYDIAAIQVINPFRFSRKVAPIPMLRSEVELEEGDIVSVTGWGSSKV
;
A
#
# COMPACT_ATOMS: atom_id res chain seq x y z
N MET A 1 -19.14 -12.10 -19.06
CA MET A 1 -17.71 -12.30 -18.72
C MET A 1 -17.00 -10.95 -18.69
N ARG A 2 -16.80 -10.34 -17.53
CA ARG A 2 -16.07 -9.06 -17.37
C ARG A 2 -15.14 -9.17 -16.16
N ARG A 3 -13.83 -9.25 -16.40
CA ARG A 3 -12.79 -9.30 -15.36
C ARG A 3 -12.66 -7.90 -14.74
N LYS A 4 -12.87 -7.77 -13.43
CA LYS A 4 -12.64 -6.51 -12.71
C LYS A 4 -11.17 -6.39 -12.34
N SER A 5 -10.56 -5.27 -12.71
CA SER A 5 -9.25 -4.80 -12.25
C SER A 5 -9.28 -4.62 -10.74
N CYS A 6 -8.28 -5.14 -10.03
CA CYS A 6 -8.15 -5.03 -8.58
C CYS A 6 -6.95 -4.15 -8.28
N ASP A 7 -7.21 -2.86 -7.99
CA ASP A 7 -6.22 -1.82 -7.74
C ASP A 7 -6.34 -1.31 -6.30
N TRP A 8 -5.81 -2.03 -5.32
CA TRP A 8 -5.66 -1.51 -3.96
C TRP A 8 -4.33 -1.98 -3.34
N LEU A 9 -3.64 -1.05 -2.69
CA LEU A 9 -2.44 -1.29 -1.87
C LEU A 9 -2.72 -0.72 -0.47
N ARG A 10 -2.30 -1.43 0.59
CA ARG A 10 -2.39 -1.01 1.99
C ARG A 10 -1.04 -0.49 2.47
N ALA A 11 -1.02 0.67 3.12
CA ALA A 11 0.14 1.20 3.85
C ALA A 11 -0.34 1.91 5.13
N ARG A 12 0.48 1.85 6.18
CA ARG A 12 0.09 1.72 7.61
C ARG A 12 0.82 2.75 8.51
N HIS A 13 0.72 4.04 8.19
CA HIS A 13 1.29 5.21 8.91
C HIS A 13 1.51 6.41 7.96
N VAL A 14 1.23 6.23 6.67
CA VAL A 14 1.46 7.27 5.68
C VAL A 14 0.41 8.38 5.79
N THR A 15 -0.78 8.09 6.35
CA THR A 15 -2.02 8.89 6.29
C THR A 15 -2.06 10.15 7.14
N THR A 16 -1.54 10.13 8.37
CA THR A 16 -1.52 11.34 9.23
C THR A 16 -0.63 12.45 8.65
N PHE A 17 0.36 12.10 7.81
CA PHE A 17 1.24 13.05 7.11
C PHE A 17 0.71 13.52 5.74
N LEU A 18 -0.45 13.02 5.27
CA LEU A 18 -0.92 13.31 3.91
C LEU A 18 -1.82 14.52 3.82
N GLU A 19 -2.47 14.89 4.92
CA GLU A 19 -3.33 16.07 4.93
C GLU A 19 -2.53 17.36 4.66
N GLU A 20 -1.24 17.39 4.99
CA GLU A 20 -0.39 18.57 4.83
C GLU A 20 0.44 18.62 3.53
N LYS A 21 0.54 17.52 2.77
CA LYS A 21 1.42 17.46 1.59
C LYS A 21 0.67 17.60 0.27
N LYS A 22 0.73 18.82 -0.29
CA LYS A 22 0.28 19.17 -1.65
C LYS A 22 0.87 18.33 -2.80
N SER A 23 1.82 17.41 -2.55
CA SER A 23 2.42 16.56 -3.59
C SER A 23 2.87 15.19 -3.08
N LEU A 24 1.91 14.33 -2.70
CA LEU A 24 2.20 12.90 -2.54
C LEU A 24 2.11 12.16 -3.88
N ALA A 25 3.09 11.30 -4.16
CA ALA A 25 3.10 10.41 -5.32
C ALA A 25 3.47 8.97 -4.92
N LEU A 26 2.87 8.00 -5.59
CA LEU A 26 3.17 6.58 -5.41
C LEU A 26 4.18 6.12 -6.48
N ARG A 27 5.17 5.32 -6.08
CA ARG A 27 6.13 4.70 -7.01
C ARG A 27 5.94 3.18 -7.03
N SER A 28 5.83 2.59 -8.22
CA SER A 28 5.77 1.13 -8.41
C SER A 28 6.87 0.64 -9.34
N GLY A 29 7.27 -0.63 -9.22
CA GLY A 29 8.21 -1.27 -10.15
C GLY A 29 9.66 -0.82 -10.06
N SER A 30 10.09 -0.32 -8.89
CA SER A 30 11.48 0.02 -8.59
C SER A 30 11.94 -0.60 -7.27
N THR A 31 13.20 -1.04 -7.22
CA THR A 31 13.90 -1.46 -6.00
C THR A 31 14.62 -0.30 -5.30
N VAL A 32 14.66 0.87 -5.92
CA VAL A 32 15.33 2.08 -5.40
C VAL A 32 14.28 3.10 -4.98
N ARG A 33 14.37 3.57 -3.73
CA ARG A 33 13.38 4.45 -3.08
C ARG A 33 12.98 5.68 -3.89
N ASN A 34 13.92 6.34 -4.57
CA ASN A 34 13.72 7.64 -5.21
C ASN A 34 13.98 7.67 -6.73
N ARG A 35 14.22 6.53 -7.38
CA ARG A 35 14.59 6.48 -8.81
C ARG A 35 13.91 5.31 -9.53
N GLY A 36 13.59 5.48 -10.81
CA GLY A 36 13.06 4.42 -11.69
C GLY A 36 11.62 3.99 -11.39
N GLY A 37 11.07 3.06 -12.15
CA GLY A 37 9.69 2.61 -11.98
C GLY A 37 8.65 3.60 -12.50
N GLN A 38 7.39 3.38 -12.15
CA GLN A 38 6.23 4.19 -12.54
C GLN A 38 5.82 5.12 -11.41
N ILE A 39 5.49 6.37 -11.73
CA ILE A 39 4.98 7.36 -10.78
C ILE A 39 3.48 7.53 -10.99
N HIS A 40 2.72 7.48 -9.90
CA HIS A 40 1.27 7.62 -9.88
C HIS A 40 0.89 8.81 -9.01
N VAL A 41 0.12 9.73 -9.59
CA VAL A 41 -0.49 10.83 -8.85
C VAL A 41 -1.66 10.28 -8.04
N ILE A 42 -1.76 10.70 -6.79
CA ILE A 42 -2.85 10.29 -5.90
C ILE A 42 -4.08 11.13 -6.19
N LYS A 43 -5.21 10.46 -6.36
CA LYS A 43 -6.52 11.06 -6.53
C LYS A 43 -7.19 11.27 -5.18
N ASN A 44 -7.30 10.21 -4.39
CA ASN A 44 -8.00 10.19 -3.11
C ASN A 44 -7.30 9.24 -2.14
N ILE A 45 -7.45 9.52 -0.85
CA ILE A 45 -7.00 8.68 0.26
C ILE A 45 -8.22 8.41 1.13
N PHE A 46 -8.51 7.14 1.39
CA PHE A 46 -9.63 6.68 2.22
C PHE A 46 -9.06 6.03 3.47
N ILE A 47 -9.14 6.74 4.59
CA ILE A 47 -8.74 6.24 5.91
C ILE A 47 -9.91 5.44 6.48
N HIS A 48 -9.63 4.36 7.20
CA HIS A 48 -10.67 3.61 7.88
C HIS A 48 -11.41 4.48 8.90
N GLU A 49 -12.73 4.52 8.83
CA GLU A 49 -13.58 5.44 9.63
C GLU A 49 -13.41 5.29 11.14
N ARG A 50 -13.10 4.08 11.60
CA ARG A 50 -12.86 3.77 13.03
C ARG A 50 -11.39 3.84 13.44
N TYR A 51 -10.53 4.45 12.62
CA TYR A 51 -9.13 4.61 12.97
C TYR A 51 -9.00 5.44 14.26
N ASP A 52 -8.24 4.91 15.22
CA ASP A 52 -7.95 5.58 16.49
C ASP A 52 -6.45 5.88 16.57
N PRO A 53 -6.05 7.17 16.60
CA PRO A 53 -4.64 7.57 16.63
C PRO A 53 -3.94 7.31 17.97
N LEU A 54 -4.69 7.06 19.05
CA LEU A 54 -4.11 6.75 20.37
C LEU A 54 -3.83 5.26 20.53
N THR A 55 -4.72 4.41 20.03
CA THR A 55 -4.61 2.95 20.18
C THR A 55 -4.05 2.26 18.94
N PHE A 56 -3.95 2.95 17.80
CA PHE A 56 -3.62 2.40 16.49
C PHE A 56 -4.61 1.31 16.00
N ASN A 57 -5.80 1.26 16.58
CA ASN A 57 -6.85 0.38 16.12
C ASN A 57 -7.31 0.80 14.72
N TYR A 58 -7.56 -0.20 13.87
CA TYR A 58 -7.95 -0.01 12.47
C TYR A 58 -6.96 0.83 11.64
N ASP A 59 -5.66 0.65 11.85
CA ASP A 59 -4.60 1.27 11.05
C ASP A 59 -4.53 0.65 9.62
N ILE A 60 -5.44 1.12 8.77
CA ILE A 60 -5.60 0.72 7.37
C ILE A 60 -6.18 1.87 6.56
N ALA A 61 -5.68 2.02 5.32
CA ALA A 61 -6.20 2.98 4.36
C ALA A 61 -6.14 2.42 2.93
N ALA A 62 -6.98 2.95 2.05
CA ALA A 62 -6.96 2.71 0.62
C ALA A 62 -6.59 3.99 -0.13
N ILE A 63 -5.76 3.87 -1.17
CA ILE A 63 -5.32 5.00 -1.98
C ILE A 63 -5.79 4.78 -3.42
N GLN A 64 -6.50 5.77 -3.97
CA GLN A 64 -6.88 5.80 -5.37
C GLN A 64 -5.88 6.64 -6.16
N VAL A 65 -5.41 6.13 -7.29
CA VAL A 65 -4.48 6.83 -8.20
C VAL A 65 -5.21 7.40 -9.42
N ILE A 66 -4.69 8.50 -9.97
CA ILE A 66 -5.16 9.09 -11.24
C ILE A 66 -4.68 8.24 -12.42
N ASN A 67 -3.39 7.89 -12.42
CA ASN A 67 -2.77 7.12 -13.50
C ASN A 67 -2.74 5.63 -13.11
N PRO A 68 -3.39 4.74 -13.89
CA PRO A 68 -3.46 3.31 -13.57
C PRO A 68 -2.09 2.64 -13.64
N PHE A 69 -1.95 1.51 -12.92
CA PHE A 69 -0.75 0.69 -12.95
C PHE A 69 -0.59 -0.01 -14.29
N ARG A 70 0.60 0.05 -14.88
CA ARG A 70 0.95 -0.79 -16.03
C ARG A 70 1.59 -2.07 -15.53
N PHE A 71 0.85 -3.17 -15.59
CA PHE A 71 1.35 -4.46 -15.15
C PHE A 71 2.52 -4.94 -16.02
N SER A 72 3.50 -5.54 -15.35
CA SER A 72 4.72 -6.04 -15.96
C SER A 72 5.37 -7.06 -15.02
N ARG A 73 6.51 -7.64 -15.42
CA ARG A 73 7.31 -8.49 -14.53
C ARG A 73 7.74 -7.81 -13.22
N LYS A 74 7.69 -6.47 -13.15
CA LYS A 74 8.07 -5.68 -11.96
C LYS A 74 6.87 -5.12 -11.19
N VAL A 75 5.65 -5.21 -11.74
CA VAL A 75 4.44 -4.61 -11.15
C VAL A 75 3.29 -5.59 -11.33
N ALA A 76 2.82 -6.14 -10.22
CA ALA A 76 1.69 -7.07 -10.16
C ALA A 76 0.90 -6.84 -8.85
N PRO A 77 -0.42 -7.11 -8.85
CA PRO A 77 -1.21 -7.06 -7.63
C PRO A 77 -0.85 -8.22 -6.68
N ILE A 78 -0.99 -7.98 -5.38
CA ILE A 78 -0.90 -9.02 -4.35
C ILE A 78 -2.31 -9.58 -4.08
N PRO A 79 -2.51 -10.91 -4.04
CA PRO A 79 -3.81 -11.49 -3.71
C PRO A 79 -4.22 -11.15 -2.28
N MET A 80 -5.52 -10.91 -2.08
CA MET A 80 -6.10 -10.86 -0.72
C MET A 80 -6.12 -12.24 -0.13
N LEU A 81 -5.70 -12.34 1.13
CA LEU A 81 -6.04 -13.49 1.94
C LEU A 81 -7.57 -13.54 2.10
N ARG A 82 -8.12 -14.74 2.04
CA ARG A 82 -9.52 -14.98 2.38
C ARG A 82 -9.68 -14.97 3.89
N SER A 83 -10.90 -14.71 4.36
CA SER A 83 -11.21 -14.54 5.78
C SER A 83 -10.87 -15.77 6.64
N GLU A 84 -10.73 -16.94 6.02
CA GLU A 84 -10.52 -18.22 6.70
C GLU A 84 -9.02 -18.60 6.81
N VAL A 85 -8.10 -17.74 6.39
CA VAL A 85 -6.65 -18.01 6.54
C VAL A 85 -6.19 -17.50 7.90
N GLU A 86 -5.97 -18.43 8.81
CA GLU A 86 -5.28 -18.18 10.07
C GLU A 86 -3.78 -18.48 9.88
N LEU A 87 -2.94 -17.62 10.46
CA LEU A 87 -1.50 -17.86 10.52
C LEU A 87 -1.18 -18.58 11.81
N GLU A 88 -0.43 -19.66 11.73
CA GLU A 88 0.02 -20.41 12.89
C GLU A 88 1.39 -19.93 13.36
N GLU A 89 1.72 -20.22 14.62
CA GLU A 89 3.06 -19.98 15.13
C GLU A 89 4.06 -20.84 14.36
N GLY A 90 5.14 -20.22 13.87
CA GLY A 90 6.14 -20.88 13.02
C GLY A 90 5.92 -20.66 11.52
N ASP A 91 4.82 -20.02 11.11
CA ASP A 91 4.61 -19.64 9.71
C ASP A 91 5.67 -18.65 9.24
N ILE A 92 6.24 -18.94 8.06
CA ILE A 92 7.26 -18.10 7.45
C ILE A 92 6.59 -16.95 6.71
N VAL A 93 6.81 -15.73 7.21
CA VAL A 93 6.32 -14.49 6.60
C VAL A 93 7.47 -13.68 6.01
N SER A 94 7.18 -12.94 4.95
CA SER A 94 8.14 -12.00 4.33
C SER A 94 7.69 -10.57 4.56
N VAL A 95 8.58 -9.75 5.10
CA VAL A 95 8.38 -8.30 5.29
C VAL A 95 9.41 -7.55 4.46
N THR A 96 8.98 -6.55 3.70
CA THR A 96 9.86 -5.78 2.80
C THR A 96 9.63 -4.29 2.97
N GLY A 97 10.70 -3.47 2.95
CA GLY A 97 10.61 -2.01 3.00
C GLY A 97 11.97 -1.31 2.90
N TRP A 98 11.96 0.01 2.76
CA TRP A 98 13.15 0.88 2.76
C TRP A 98 13.33 1.64 4.09
N GLY A 99 12.83 1.08 5.19
CA GLY A 99 12.98 1.65 6.53
C GLY A 99 14.44 1.62 7.02
N SER A 100 14.72 2.33 8.11
CA SER A 100 16.04 2.25 8.75
C SER A 100 16.34 0.81 9.15
N SER A 101 17.54 0.33 8.79
CA SER A 101 18.05 -0.97 9.22
C SER A 101 18.86 -0.90 10.51
N LYS A 102 19.05 0.30 11.07
CA LYS A 102 19.67 0.47 12.39
C LYS A 102 18.64 0.14 13.46
N VAL A 103 18.91 -0.97 14.13
CA VAL A 103 18.30 -1.37 15.41
C VAL A 103 19.00 -0.62 16.54
#